data_AF-A0A661R1V4-F1
#
_entry.id   AF-A0A661R1V4-F1
#
_cell.length_a   1.000
_cell.length_b   1.000
_cell.length_c   1.000
_cell.angle_alpha   90.00
_cell.angle_beta   90.00
_cell.angle_gamma   90.00
#
_symmetry.space_group_name_H-M   'P 1'
#
loop_
_entity.id
_entity.type
_entity.pdbx_description
1 polymer ?
#
loop_
_entity_poly.entity_id
_entity_poly.type
_entity_poly.pdbx_seq_one_letter_code
_entity_poly.pdbx_strand_id
1 'polypeptide(L)' 'ELHVMRRAELLRKLKEEHGWEIEGMRIKRARHRSGELMEMAEYNKKYGIQLGRYSTLVPRLVTKEFRRKGKNNFTREG' A
#
# COMPACT_ATOMS: atom_id res chain seq x y z
N GLU A 1 6.78 0.72 -11.35
CA GLU A 1 6.10 -0.56 -11.11
C GLU A 1 6.63 -1.17 -9.82
N LEU A 2 5.79 -1.49 -8.83
CA LEU A 2 6.27 -2.18 -7.64
C LEU A 2 6.65 -3.61 -8.08
N HIS A 3 7.94 -3.84 -8.27
CA HIS A 3 8.50 -5.06 -8.87
C HIS A 3 7.88 -6.30 -8.21
N VAL A 4 7.27 -7.18 -9.02
CA VAL A 4 6.61 -8.43 -8.58
C VAL A 4 7.48 -9.22 -7.59
N MET A 5 8.81 -9.17 -7.79
CA MET A 5 9.81 -9.78 -6.90
C MET A 5 9.77 -9.24 -5.48
N ARG A 6 9.66 -7.91 -5.31
CA ARG A 6 9.60 -7.29 -3.98
C ARG A 6 8.31 -7.62 -3.26
N ARG A 7 7.21 -7.79 -4.01
CA ARG A 7 5.95 -8.29 -3.46
C ARG A 7 6.08 -9.74 -2.99
N ALA A 8 6.73 -10.60 -3.78
CA ALA A 8 6.97 -11.99 -3.40
C ALA A 8 7.87 -12.10 -2.16
N GLU A 9 8.92 -11.28 -2.06
CA GLU A 9 9.79 -11.23 -0.88
C GLU A 9 9.02 -10.83 0.39
N LEU A 10 8.17 -9.81 0.31
CA LEU A 10 7.34 -9.39 1.43
C LEU A 10 6.37 -10.47 1.88
N LEU A 11 5.72 -11.16 0.93
CA LEU A 11 4.86 -12.30 1.23
C LEU A 11 5.67 -13.40 1.92
N ARG A 12 6.88 -13.70 1.45
CA ARG A 12 7.75 -14.71 2.08
C ARG A 12 8.05 -14.35 3.54
N LYS A 13 8.43 -13.10 3.82
CA LYS A 13 8.67 -12.62 5.20
C LYS A 13 7.43 -12.70 6.08
N LEU A 14 6.26 -12.32 5.56
CA LEU A 14 4.99 -12.43 6.29
C LEU A 14 4.66 -13.88 6.66
N LYS A 15 4.98 -14.84 5.78
CA LYS A 15 4.82 -16.26 6.07
C LYS A 15 5.85 -16.75 7.11
N GLU A 16 7.13 -16.52 6.86
CA GLU A 16 8.25 -17.05 7.65
C GLU A 16 8.33 -16.43 9.04
N GLU A 17 8.27 -15.10 9.13
CA GLU A 17 8.52 -14.36 10.37
C GLU A 17 7.23 -14.16 11.18
N HIS A 18 6.09 -14.02 10.51
CA HIS A 18 4.82 -13.70 11.17
C HIS A 18 3.82 -14.85 11.14
N GLY A 19 4.10 -15.96 10.45
CA GLY A 19 3.23 -17.13 10.40
C GLY A 19 1.91 -16.88 9.68
N TRP A 20 1.87 -15.96 8.71
CA TRP A 20 0.67 -15.67 7.93
C TRP A 20 0.40 -16.78 6.90
N GLU A 21 -0.87 -17.02 6.59
CA GLU A 21 -1.26 -17.98 5.56
C GLU A 21 -1.34 -17.27 4.21
N ILE A 22 -0.57 -17.76 3.25
CA ILE A 22 -0.41 -17.15 1.93
C ILE A 22 -0.72 -18.21 0.86
N GLU A 23 -1.54 -17.81 -0.11
CA GLU A 23 -1.93 -18.62 -1.25
C GLU A 23 -1.51 -17.88 -2.53
N GLY A 24 -0.46 -18.38 -3.19
CA GLY A 24 0.17 -17.71 -4.33
C GLY A 24 0.67 -16.31 -3.99
N MET A 25 0.10 -15.29 -4.66
CA MET A 25 0.46 -13.87 -4.48
C MET A 25 -0.51 -13.11 -3.56
N ARG A 26 -1.33 -13.82 -2.78
CA ARG A 26 -2.36 -13.26 -1.91
C ARG A 26 -2.26 -13.80 -0.49
N ILE A 27 -2.60 -12.93 0.46
CA ILE A 27 -2.70 -13.28 1.88
C ILE A 27 -4.11 -13.83 2.10
N LYS A 28 -4.20 -15.04 2.64
CA LYS A 28 -5.46 -15.73 2.92
C LYS A 28 -5.90 -15.46 4.35
N ARG A 29 -5.00 -15.67 5.31
CA ARG A 29 -5.22 -15.40 6.73
C ARG A 29 -4.02 -14.67 7.32
N ALA A 30 -4.30 -13.64 8.11
CA ALA A 30 -3.29 -12.92 8.86
C ALA A 30 -3.20 -13.49 10.27
N ARG A 31 -1.98 -13.64 10.78
CA ARG A 31 -1.78 -13.98 12.19
C ARG A 31 -1.85 -12.72 13.02
N HIS A 32 -2.80 -12.69 13.95
CA HIS A 32 -2.95 -11.62 14.91
C HIS A 32 -1.88 -11.71 16.02
N ARG A 33 -1.63 -10.61 16.74
CA ARG A 33 -0.66 -10.58 17.84
C ARG A 33 -1.04 -11.51 19.00
N SER A 34 -2.32 -11.84 19.14
CA SER A 34 -2.79 -12.87 20.09
C SER A 34 -2.40 -14.29 19.69
N GLY A 35 -1.84 -14.48 18.48
CA GLY A 35 -1.47 -15.79 17.93
C GLY A 35 -2.53 -16.44 17.05
N GLU A 36 -3.75 -15.90 17.02
CA GLU A 36 -4.87 -16.41 16.22
C GLU A 36 -4.70 -16.11 14.71
N LEU A 37 -5.12 -17.04 13.86
CA LEU A 37 -5.21 -16.82 12.41
C LEU A 37 -6.62 -16.34 12.05
N MET A 38 -6.72 -15.17 11.43
CA MET A 38 -7.99 -14.59 11.03
C MET A 38 -8.05 -14.31 9.53
N GLU A 39 -9.24 -14.37 8.95
CA GLU A 39 -9.42 -14.02 7.54
C GLU A 39 -9.10 -12.56 7.29
N MET A 40 -8.60 -12.24 6.09
CA MET A 40 -8.26 -10.86 5.73
C MET A 40 -9.46 -9.90 5.79
N ALA A 41 -10.68 -10.38 5.50
CA ALA A 41 -11.89 -9.58 5.64
C ALA A 41 -12.14 -9.15 7.10
N GLU A 42 -11.97 -10.09 8.03
CA GLU A 42 -12.10 -9.84 9.46
C GLU A 42 -10.94 -8.99 9.99
N TYR A 43 -9.72 -9.25 9.52
CA TYR A 43 -8.53 -8.46 9.85
C TYR A 43 -8.73 -7.01 9.46
N ASN A 44 -9.22 -6.76 8.24
CA ASN A 44 -9.49 -5.42 7.74
C ASN A 44 -10.66 -4.75 8.48
N LYS A 45 -11.65 -5.51 8.95
CA LYS A 45 -12.74 -4.97 9.76
C LYS A 45 -12.27 -4.55 11.16
N LYS A 46 -11.40 -5.34 11.80
CA LYS A 46 -10.91 -5.09 13.16
C LYS A 46 -9.74 -4.11 13.21
N TYR A 47 -8.84 -4.17 12.23
CA TYR A 47 -7.55 -3.47 12.23
C TYR A 47 -7.26 -2.71 10.94
N GLY A 48 -8.04 -2.95 9.87
CA GLY A 48 -7.89 -2.19 8.65
C GLY A 48 -8.13 -0.71 8.93
N ILE A 49 -7.25 0.13 8.41
CA ILE A 49 -7.52 1.56 8.32
C ILE A 49 -8.75 1.67 7.43
N GLN A 50 -9.90 1.95 8.02
CA GLN A 50 -11.10 2.29 7.27
C GLN A 50 -10.69 3.47 6.38
N LEU A 51 -10.59 3.24 5.08
CA LEU A 51 -9.97 4.11 4.06
C LEU A 51 -10.47 5.58 4.11
N GLY A 52 -11.58 5.86 4.80
CA GLY A 52 -12.14 7.19 5.01
C GLY A 52 -11.78 7.92 6.31
N ARG A 53 -11.09 7.32 7.31
CA ARG A 53 -10.85 7.99 8.61
C ARG A 53 -9.44 8.57 8.80
N TYR A 54 -8.45 8.06 8.09
CA TYR A 54 -7.08 8.60 8.11
C TYR A 54 -6.47 8.68 6.71
N SER A 55 -7.26 9.10 5.71
CA SER A 55 -6.67 9.82 4.59
C SER A 55 -6.17 11.15 5.15
N THR A 56 -5.02 11.13 5.83
CA THR A 56 -4.21 12.34 5.88
C THR A 56 -4.00 12.67 4.42
N LEU A 57 -4.71 13.70 3.96
CA LEU A 57 -4.46 14.39 2.72
C LEU A 57 -3.02 14.88 2.86
N VAL A 58 -2.04 14.04 2.54
CA VAL A 58 -0.65 14.46 2.43
C VAL A 58 -0.70 15.57 1.40
N PRO A 59 -0.54 16.85 1.80
CA PRO A 59 -0.52 17.94 0.84
C PRO A 59 0.63 17.58 -0.08
N ARG A 60 0.33 17.40 -1.38
CA ARG A 60 1.30 16.93 -2.37
C ARG A 60 2.63 17.62 -2.10
N LEU A 61 3.64 16.88 -1.69
CA LEU A 61 5.04 17.32 -1.58
C LEU A 61 5.63 17.55 -2.98
N VAL A 62 4.83 18.15 -3.87
CA VAL A 62 5.30 18.73 -5.12
C VAL A 62 5.68 20.14 -4.72
N THR A 63 6.99 20.36 -4.55
CA THR A 63 7.55 21.69 -4.36
C THR A 63 6.96 22.63 -5.42
N LYS A 64 6.59 23.85 -5.02
CA LYS A 64 5.96 24.85 -5.90
C LYS A 64 6.75 25.11 -7.19
N GLU A 65 8.04 24.78 -7.19
CA GLU A 65 8.95 24.88 -8.33
C GLU A 65 8.57 23.96 -9.50
N PHE A 66 8.03 22.75 -9.24
CA PHE A 66 7.60 21.85 -10.32
C PHE A 66 6.35 22.37 -11.05
N ARG A 67 5.51 23.15 -10.36
CA ARG A 67 4.31 23.77 -10.96
C ARG A 67 4.65 24.94 -11.89
N ARG A 68 5.83 25.57 -11.73
CA ARG A 68 6.23 26.74 -12.52
C ARG A 68 6.88 26.36 -13.86
N LYS A 69 7.53 25.19 -13.97
CA LYS A 69 8.16 24.74 -15.21
C LYS A 69 7.20 24.11 -16.24
N GLY A 70 6.02 23.65 -15.84
CA GLY A 70 5.07 23.00 -16.75
C GLY A 70 4.15 23.93 -17.56
N LYS A 71 4.16 25.24 -17.30
CA LYS A 71 3.25 26.20 -17.96
C LYS A 71 3.85 27.00 -19.12
N ASN A 72 5.16 26.95 -19.33
CA ASN A 72 5.83 27.84 -20.30
C ASN A 72 6.11 27.21 -21.68
N ASN A 73 5.78 25.94 -21.92
CA ASN A 73 6.14 25.25 -23.18
C ASN A 73 4.93 24.74 -24.00
N PHE A 74 3.71 25.24 -23.78
CA PHE A 74 2.53 24.75 -24.51
C PHE A 74 1.66 25.83 -25.18
N THR A 75 2.19 27.03 -25.39
CA THR A 75 1.48 28.07 -26.16
C THR A 75 2.46 28.93 -26.94
N ARG A 76 3.01 28.39 -28.04
CA ARG A 76 3.40 29.19 -29.22
C ARG A 76 3.75 28.30 -30.41
N GLU A 77 2.77 27.70 -31.05
CA GLU A 77 2.71 27.54 -32.52
C GLU A 77 1.23 27.48 -32.89
N GLY A 78 0.75 28.58 -33.44
CA GLY A 78 -0.60 28.89 -33.88
C GLY A 78 -0.54 30.25 -34.55
#